data_AF-X8IPJ1-F1
#
_entry.id   AF-X8IPJ1-F1
#
_cell.length_a   1.000
_cell.length_b   1.000
_cell.length_c   1.000
_cell.angle_alpha   90.00
_cell.angle_beta   90.00
_cell.angle_gamma   90.00
#
_symmetry.space_group_name_H-M   'P 1'
#
loop_
_entity.id
_entity.type
_entity.pdbx_description
1 polymer ?
#
loop_
_entity_poly.entity_id
_entity_poly.type
_entity_poly.pdbx_seq_one_letter_code
_entity_poly.pdbx_strand_id
1 'polypeptide(L)' 'MELYDLTLKKEVARECAWGVMGTISRIKDKIGETEFLKIVQKKIGLEIKNIPTMDLKEVEELNVKCKFLMGVFSEMEEI' A
#
# COMPACT_ATOMS: atom_id res chain seq x y z
N MET A 1 24.22 7.44 -1.52
CA MET A 1 22.91 7.35 -2.20
C MET A 1 22.38 8.77 -2.25
N GLU A 2 22.17 9.31 -3.45
CA GLU A 2 21.83 10.73 -3.57
C GLU A 2 20.39 10.98 -3.08
N LEU A 3 20.10 12.20 -2.62
CA LEU A 3 18.76 12.63 -2.21
C LEU A 3 17.68 12.33 -3.29
N TYR A 4 18.10 12.31 -4.55
CA TYR A 4 17.30 11.93 -5.70
C TYR A 4 16.79 10.48 -5.61
N ASP A 5 17.64 9.53 -5.25
CA ASP A 5 17.28 8.10 -5.17
C ASP A 5 16.24 7.84 -4.09
N LEU A 6 16.36 8.52 -2.94
CA LEU A 6 15.39 8.39 -1.84
C LEU A 6 14.04 8.99 -2.22
N THR A 7 14.05 10.16 -2.86
CA THR A 7 12.82 10.82 -3.35
C THR A 7 12.11 9.91 -4.35
N LEU A 8 12.83 9.36 -5.32
CA LEU A 8 12.25 8.44 -6.30
C LEU A 8 11.66 7.19 -5.65
N LYS A 9 12.38 6.57 -4.70
CA LYS A 9 11.88 5.40 -3.97
C LYS A 9 10.62 5.71 -3.15
N LYS A 10 10.52 6.90 -2.55
CA LYS A 10 9.31 7.37 -1.85
C LYS A 10 8.12 7.51 -2.79
N GLU A 11 8.30 8.05 -3.98
CA GLU A 11 7.24 8.16 -4.99
C GLU A 11 6.76 6.77 -5.43
N VAL A 12 7.69 5.86 -5.74
CA VAL A 12 7.35 4.48 -6.12
C VAL A 12 6.57 3.77 -5.01
N ALA A 13 6.98 3.93 -3.74
CA ALA A 13 6.26 3.34 -2.61
C ALA A 13 4.87 3.96 -2.41
N ARG A 14 4.72 5.26 -2.68
CA ARG A 14 3.44 5.94 -2.64
C ARG A 14 2.49 5.38 -3.70
N GLU A 15 2.94 5.24 -4.94
CA GLU A 15 2.14 4.63 -6.01
C GLU A 15 1.73 3.20 -5.65
N CYS A 16 2.64 2.39 -5.11
CA CYS A 16 2.35 1.02 -4.69
C CYS A 16 1.28 0.98 -3.59
N ALA A 17 1.40 1.84 -2.57
CA ALA A 17 0.44 1.92 -1.48
C ALA A 17 -0.94 2.42 -1.93
N TRP A 18 -1.01 3.37 -2.86
CA TRP A 18 -2.27 3.79 -3.48
C TRP A 18 -2.88 2.68 -4.34
N GLY A 19 -2.05 1.89 -5.04
CA GLY A 19 -2.49 0.69 -5.74
C GLY A 19 -3.21 -0.30 -4.83
N VAL A 20 -2.67 -0.54 -3.63
CA VAL A 20 -3.34 -1.35 -2.59
C VAL A 20 -4.70 -0.77 -2.21
N MET A 21 -4.79 0.54 -1.96
CA MET A 21 -6.06 1.18 -1.61
C MET A 21 -7.10 1.09 -2.74
N GLY A 22 -6.66 1.25 -3.99
CA GLY A 22 -7.52 1.08 -5.16
C GLY A 22 -8.07 -0.35 -5.28
N THR A 23 -7.23 -1.36 -5.05
CA THR A 23 -7.66 -2.77 -5.05
C THR A 23 -8.63 -3.07 -3.92
N ILE A 24 -8.38 -2.55 -2.70
CA ILE A 24 -9.35 -2.66 -1.60
C ILE A 24 -10.71 -2.10 -2.00
N SER A 25 -10.75 -0.92 -2.65
CA SER A 25 -12.02 -0.35 -3.13
C SER A 25 -12.75 -1.28 -4.12
N ARG A 26 -12.04 -1.86 -5.10
CA ARG A 26 -12.66 -2.79 -6.06
C ARG A 26 -13.19 -4.06 -5.39
N ILE A 27 -12.47 -4.60 -4.41
CA ILE A 27 -12.93 -5.76 -3.63
C ILE A 27 -14.18 -5.39 -2.82
N LYS A 28 -14.19 -4.22 -2.18
CA LYS A 28 -15.37 -3.74 -1.44
C LYS A 28 -16.61 -3.64 -2.33
N ASP A 29 -16.45 -3.24 -3.58
CA ASP A 29 -17.56 -3.16 -4.54
C ASP A 29 -18.09 -4.55 -4.93
N LYS A 30 -17.25 -5.59 -4.92
CA LYS A 30 -17.63 -6.98 -5.26
C LYS A 30 -18.23 -7.76 -4.11
N ILE A 31 -17.52 -7.85 -2.99
CA ILE A 31 -17.86 -8.73 -1.85
C ILE A 31 -18.41 -7.96 -0.63
N GLY A 32 -18.54 -6.64 -0.75
CA GLY A 32 -18.95 -5.76 0.33
C GLY A 32 -17.80 -5.36 1.26
N GLU A 33 -18.10 -4.44 2.17
CA GLU A 33 -17.11 -3.94 3.13
C GLU A 33 -16.97 -4.89 4.32
N THR A 34 -15.77 -5.47 4.48
CA THR A 34 -15.42 -6.31 5.63
C THR A 34 -14.58 -5.56 6.65
N GLU A 35 -14.62 -5.99 7.91
CA GLU A 35 -13.79 -5.39 8.97
C GLU A 35 -12.29 -5.53 8.68
N PHE A 36 -11.89 -6.64 8.05
CA PHE A 36 -10.52 -6.83 7.58
C PHE A 36 -10.09 -5.74 6.59
N LEU A 37 -10.91 -5.48 5.56
CA LEU A 37 -10.60 -4.45 4.54
C LEU A 37 -10.54 -3.05 5.17
N LYS A 38 -11.41 -2.73 6.13
CA LYS A 38 -11.36 -1.47 6.89
C LYS A 38 -10.05 -1.30 7.65
N ILE A 39 -9.62 -2.33 8.38
CA ILE A 39 -8.38 -2.31 9.17
C ILE A 39 -7.16 -2.12 8.26
N VAL A 40 -7.09 -2.87 7.15
CA VAL A 40 -5.96 -2.76 6.22
C VAL A 40 -5.94 -1.39 5.56
N GLN A 41 -7.09 -0.87 5.08
CA GLN A 41 -7.17 0.46 4.48
C GLN A 41 -6.70 1.55 5.46
N LYS A 42 -7.13 1.49 6.72
CA LYS A 42 -6.70 2.45 7.75
C LYS A 42 -5.19 2.39 7.98
N LYS A 43 -4.62 1.19 8.07
CA LYS A 43 -3.16 1.03 8.27
C LYS A 43 -2.37 1.57 7.08
N ILE A 44 -2.76 1.22 5.85
CA ILE A 44 -2.08 1.71 4.64
C ILE A 44 -2.24 3.23 4.48
N GLY A 45 -3.40 3.79 4.78
CA GLY A 45 -3.60 5.24 4.77
C GLY A 45 -2.65 5.98 5.72
N LEU A 46 -2.35 5.41 6.89
CA LEU A 46 -1.35 5.97 7.82
C LEU A 46 0.08 5.85 7.28
N GLU A 47 0.45 4.70 6.71
CA GLU A 47 1.76 4.50 6.09
C GLU A 47 1.98 5.53 4.95
N ILE A 48 0.98 5.74 4.07
CA ILE A 48 1.02 6.74 2.98
C ILE A 48 1.30 8.15 3.52
N LYS A 49 0.62 8.55 4.59
CA LYS A 49 0.80 9.86 5.22
C LYS A 49 2.22 10.03 5.78
N ASN A 50 2.85 8.94 6.19
CA ASN A 50 4.18 8.95 6.81
C ASN A 50 5.33 8.81 5.78
N ILE A 51 5.07 8.45 4.52
CA ILE A 51 6.10 8.33 3.46
C ILE A 51 7.07 9.53 3.40
N PRO A 52 6.63 10.80 3.50
CA PRO A 52 7.54 11.94 3.44
C PRO A 52 8.63 11.89 4.53
N THR A 53 8.32 11.35 5.71
CA THR A 53 9.26 11.27 6.85
C THR A 53 10.09 9.99 6.87
N MET A 54 9.78 9.00 6.02
CA MET A 54 10.46 7.72 6.02
C MET A 54 11.93 7.81 5.55
N ASP A 55 12.78 6.96 6.11
CA ASP A 55 14.10 6.67 5.57
C ASP A 55 14.05 5.58 4.47
N LEU A 56 15.20 5.24 3.91
CA LEU A 56 15.30 4.27 2.84
C LEU A 56 14.78 2.87 3.24
N LYS A 57 15.13 2.43 4.45
CA LYS A 57 14.79 1.11 4.94
C LYS A 57 13.29 1.02 5.19
N GLU A 58 12.72 2.05 5.79
CA GLU A 58 11.27 2.16 6.00
C GLU A 58 10.49 2.14 4.67
N VAL A 59 11.00 2.83 3.64
CA VAL A 59 10.41 2.80 2.29
C VAL A 59 10.49 1.40 1.66
N GLU A 60 11.61 0.68 1.82
CA GLU A 60 11.75 -0.69 1.33
C GLU A 60 10.84 -1.68 2.05
N GLU A 61 10.71 -1.55 3.37
CA GLU A 61 9.76 -2.33 4.18
C GLU A 61 8.31 -2.07 3.74
N LEU A 62 7.93 -0.82 3.48
CA LEU A 62 6.61 -0.49 2.96
C LEU A 62 6.35 -1.16 1.60
N ASN A 63 7.32 -1.13 0.69
CA ASN A 63 7.20 -1.80 -0.61
C ASN A 63 6.97 -3.31 -0.47
N VAL A 64 7.66 -3.97 0.46
CA VAL A 64 7.45 -5.41 0.73
C VAL A 64 6.04 -5.66 1.27
N LYS A 65 5.57 -4.86 2.23
CA LYS A 65 4.20 -4.94 2.78
C LYS A 65 3.16 -4.76 1.68
N CYS A 66 3.32 -3.76 0.82
CA CYS A 66 2.38 -3.48 -0.27
C CYS A 66 2.34 -4.62 -1.29
N LYS A 67 3.49 -5.19 -1.68
CA LYS A 67 3.54 -6.36 -2.57
C LYS A 67 2.82 -7.57 -2.00
N PHE A 68 3.03 -7.86 -0.71
CA PHE A 68 2.34 -8.96 -0.03
C PHE A 68 0.82 -8.74 -0.04
N LEU A 69 0.35 -7.55 0.34
CA LEU A 69 -1.06 -7.22 0.35
C LEU A 69 -1.69 -7.27 -1.04
N MET A 70 -0.99 -6.79 -2.07
CA MET A 70 -1.45 -6.90 -3.45
C MET A 70 -1.65 -8.36 -3.89
N GLY A 71 -0.75 -9.28 -3.48
CA GLY A 71 -0.92 -10.71 -3.76
C GLY A 71 -2.20 -11.26 -3.14
N VAL A 72 -2.39 -11.05 -1.83
CA VAL A 72 -3.61 -11.46 -1.10
C VAL A 72 -4.86 -10.86 -1.74
N PHE A 73 -4.83 -9.58 -2.06
CA PHE A 73 -5.98 -8.89 -2.63
C PHE A 73 -6.30 -9.28 -4.07
N SER A 74 -5.30 -9.66 -4.86
CA SER A 74 -5.54 -10.18 -6.21
C SER A 74 -6.32 -11.49 -6.14
N GLU A 75 -5.95 -12.40 -5.23
CA GLU A 75 -6.69 -13.64 -4.99
C GLU A 75 -8.13 -13.37 -4.50
N MET A 76 -8.32 -12.38 -3.62
CA MET A 76 -9.65 -11.98 -3.16
C MET A 76 -10.51 -11.31 -4.24
N GLU A 77 -9.90 -10.61 -5.19
CA GLU A 77 -10.60 -9.94 -6.28
C GLU A 77 -11.13 -10.94 -7.34
N GLU A 78 -10.56 -12.14 -7.41
CA GLU A 78 -11.00 -13.24 -8.28
C GLU A 78 -12.20 -14.04 -7.74
N ILE A 79 -12.60 -13.80 -6.49
CA ILE A 79 -13.78 -14.40 -5.84
C ILE A 79 -15.06 -13.69 -6.31
#